data_AF-A0A7V8WW10-F1
#
_entry.id   AF-A0A7V8WW10-F1
#
_cell.length_a   1.000
_cell.length_b   1.000
_cell.length_c   1.000
_cell.angle_alpha   90.00
_cell.angle_beta   90.00
_cell.angle_gamma   90.00
#
_symmetry.space_group_name_H-M   'P 1'
#
loop_
_entity.id
_entity.type
_entity.pdbx_description
1 polymer ?
#
loop_
_entity_poly.entity_id
_entity_poly.type
_entity_poly.pdbx_seq_one_letter_code
_entity_poly.pdbx_strand_id
1 'polypeptide(L)'
;MSYKRILLKLSGEQLSGKFEVGIDPEIASYVAQEIIDAKQAGTEFVVVVGGGNMVRGAEVAGHGIRRVTADHMGMLSGLMNAIALTDIFEARGIVTRCLSNLFTDQVAEAYSFRRADKHLEQSRVVIVAGGLGRPYFTHDVAAVNVALELDCNVTLKATKVDGVYDKDPIKHTDAKRFNSLDYQTAVENPHIKVMDKAALGLAMEHGMPVIVFDIMEPGNLKRLAAGEAVGTKIS
;
A
#
# COMPACT_ATOMS: atom_id res chain seq x y z
N MET A 1 -11.86 5.73 -17.75
CA MET A 1 -12.46 4.39 -17.49
C MET A 1 -12.23 4.10 -16.03
N SER A 2 -13.22 3.52 -15.34
CA SER A 2 -13.05 3.06 -13.96
C SER A 2 -12.09 1.87 -13.91
N TYR A 3 -11.39 1.71 -12.78
CA TYR A 3 -10.53 0.56 -12.56
C TYR A 3 -11.35 -0.63 -12.07
N LYS A 4 -11.15 -1.80 -12.69
CA LYS A 4 -11.77 -3.06 -12.26
C LYS A 4 -11.10 -3.57 -11.00
N ARG A 5 -9.77 -3.60 -10.97
CA ARG A 5 -8.99 -4.12 -9.84
C ARG A 5 -7.92 -3.12 -9.42
N ILE A 6 -7.94 -2.77 -8.15
CA ILE A 6 -7.10 -1.72 -7.56
C ILE A 6 -6.25 -2.35 -6.46
N LEU A 7 -4.94 -2.13 -6.51
CA LEU A 7 -4.09 -2.36 -5.35
C LEU A 7 -3.92 -1.06 -4.57
N LEU A 8 -4.36 -1.04 -3.32
CA LEU A 8 -4.16 0.05 -2.37
C LEU A 8 -3.01 -0.29 -1.42
N LYS A 9 -1.89 0.40 -1.56
CA LYS A 9 -0.76 0.29 -0.64
C LYS A 9 -0.91 1.32 0.47
N LEU A 10 -1.03 0.83 1.71
CA LEU A 10 -1.05 1.64 2.93
C LEU A 10 0.32 1.65 3.61
N SER A 11 0.82 2.83 4.00
CA SER A 11 1.97 2.91 4.89
C SER A 11 1.54 2.59 6.32
N GLY A 12 2.34 1.80 7.04
CA GLY A 12 2.12 1.58 8.47
C GLY A 12 2.04 2.89 9.25
N GLU A 13 2.92 3.86 8.96
CA GLU A 13 2.92 5.18 9.61
C GLU A 13 1.65 6.01 9.43
N GLN A 14 0.86 5.73 8.40
CA GLN A 14 -0.45 6.39 8.26
C GLN A 14 -1.42 5.81 9.27
N LEU A 15 -1.34 4.49 9.50
CA LEU A 15 -2.21 3.79 10.44
C LEU A 15 -1.97 4.16 11.89
N SER A 16 -0.80 4.72 12.25
CA SER A 16 -0.58 5.15 13.64
C SER A 16 -1.42 6.37 14.02
N GLY A 17 -1.90 7.16 13.06
CA GLY A 17 -2.79 8.29 13.30
C GLY A 17 -2.23 9.27 14.33
N LYS A 18 -2.97 9.45 15.43
CA LYS A 18 -2.55 10.29 16.57
C LYS A 18 -1.53 9.64 17.51
N PHE A 19 -1.23 8.35 17.33
CA PHE A 19 -0.29 7.59 18.15
C PHE A 19 1.11 7.58 17.52
N GLU A 20 2.13 7.52 18.38
CA GLU A 20 3.53 7.38 17.93
C GLU A 20 3.82 5.98 17.38
N VAL A 21 3.25 4.95 18.02
CA VAL A 21 3.45 3.53 17.68
C VAL A 21 2.10 2.81 17.76
N GLY A 22 1.90 1.82 16.91
CA GLY A 22 0.68 1.01 16.88
C GLY A 22 -0.33 1.50 15.84
N ILE A 23 -1.61 1.23 16.07
CA ILE A 23 -2.70 1.45 15.09
C ILE A 23 -3.75 2.35 15.74
N ASP A 24 -4.13 3.41 15.04
CA ASP A 24 -5.29 4.23 15.34
C ASP A 24 -6.52 3.61 14.68
N PRO A 25 -7.45 3.04 15.47
CA PRO A 25 -8.66 2.44 14.92
C PRO A 25 -9.47 3.42 14.10
N GLU A 26 -9.47 4.72 14.42
CA GLU A 26 -10.24 5.72 13.68
C GLU A 26 -9.71 5.90 12.26
N ILE A 27 -8.39 5.88 12.07
CA ILE A 27 -7.78 5.97 10.73
C ILE A 27 -8.09 4.72 9.92
N ALA A 28 -7.94 3.53 10.52
CA ALA A 28 -8.30 2.28 9.85
C ALA A 28 -9.79 2.24 9.47
N SER A 29 -10.66 2.73 10.35
CA SER A 29 -12.11 2.83 10.16
C SER A 29 -12.47 3.82 9.06
N TYR A 30 -11.74 4.93 8.97
CA TYR A 30 -11.85 5.90 7.87
C TYR A 30 -11.43 5.29 6.52
N VAL A 31 -10.30 4.57 6.47
CA VAL A 31 -9.87 3.86 5.25
C VAL A 31 -10.90 2.81 4.81
N ALA A 32 -11.52 2.11 5.76
CA ALA A 32 -12.62 1.19 5.45
C ALA A 32 -13.79 1.94 4.77
N GLN A 33 -14.16 3.12 5.28
CA GLN A 33 -15.20 3.94 4.68
C GLN A 33 -14.83 4.41 3.26
N GLU A 34 -13.61 4.86 3.03
CA GLU A 34 -13.14 5.23 1.69
C GLU A 34 -13.22 4.05 0.71
N ILE A 35 -12.87 2.82 1.15
CA ILE A 35 -13.01 1.61 0.33
C ILE A 35 -14.48 1.33 0.03
N ILE A 36 -15.38 1.45 1.01
CA ILE A 36 -16.83 1.28 0.80
C ILE A 36 -17.34 2.28 -0.25
N ASP A 37 -16.96 3.54 -0.12
CA ASP A 37 -17.41 4.62 -1.01
C ASP A 37 -16.83 4.50 -2.43
N ALA A 38 -15.63 3.93 -2.55
CA ALA A 38 -14.96 3.68 -3.82
C ALA A 38 -15.35 2.36 -4.48
N LYS A 39 -15.95 1.43 -3.73
CA LYS A 39 -16.40 0.12 -4.23
C LYS A 39 -17.68 0.27 -5.05
N GLN A 40 -17.49 0.69 -6.30
CA GLN A 40 -18.52 0.59 -7.33
C GLN A 40 -18.81 -0.88 -7.64
N ALA A 41 -19.97 -1.17 -8.22
CA ALA A 41 -20.34 -2.53 -8.61
C ALA A 41 -19.26 -3.14 -9.52
N GLY A 42 -18.54 -4.15 -9.01
CA GLY A 42 -17.48 -4.86 -9.74
C GLY A 42 -16.05 -4.35 -9.50
N THR A 43 -15.82 -3.31 -8.69
CA THR A 43 -14.47 -2.91 -8.30
C THR A 43 -13.93 -3.83 -7.20
N GLU A 44 -12.77 -4.41 -7.46
CA GLU A 44 -12.04 -5.33 -6.60
C GLU A 44 -10.87 -4.59 -5.93
N PHE A 45 -10.72 -4.76 -4.61
CA PHE A 45 -9.66 -4.11 -3.84
C PHE A 45 -8.71 -5.15 -3.24
N VAL A 46 -7.42 -4.95 -3.51
CA VAL A 46 -6.31 -5.61 -2.84
C VAL A 46 -5.61 -4.56 -1.98
N VAL A 47 -5.38 -4.86 -0.71
CA VAL A 47 -4.69 -3.96 0.23
C VAL A 47 -3.35 -4.57 0.61
N VAL A 48 -2.27 -3.81 0.44
CA VAL A 48 -0.95 -4.17 0.98
C VAL A 48 -0.57 -3.16 2.05
N VAL A 49 -0.24 -3.65 3.24
CA VAL A 49 0.07 -2.79 4.39
C VAL A 49 1.50 -2.96 4.86
N GLY A 50 2.20 -1.84 5.07
CA GLY A 50 3.54 -1.84 5.66
C GLY A 50 3.53 -1.86 7.19
N GLY A 51 4.63 -2.26 7.82
CA GLY A 51 4.78 -2.35 9.28
C GLY A 51 5.47 -1.17 9.98
N GLY A 52 5.65 -0.04 9.28
CA GLY A 52 6.54 1.05 9.73
C GLY A 52 6.09 1.81 11.00
N ASN A 53 4.85 1.66 11.43
CA ASN A 53 4.28 2.15 12.70
C ASN A 53 4.66 1.32 13.92
N MET A 54 5.31 0.17 13.75
CA MET A 54 5.76 -0.67 14.86
C MET A 54 7.26 -0.91 14.76
N VAL A 55 7.71 -1.49 13.65
CA VAL A 55 9.14 -1.77 13.42
C VAL A 55 9.52 -1.44 11.99
N ARG A 56 10.56 -0.62 11.84
CA ARG A 56 11.27 -0.43 10.58
C ARG A 56 12.60 -1.18 10.62
N GLY A 57 12.70 -2.24 9.83
CA GLY A 57 13.86 -3.12 9.82
C GLY A 57 15.19 -2.38 9.59
N ALA A 58 15.20 -1.40 8.68
CA ALA A 58 16.40 -0.60 8.41
C ALA A 58 16.85 0.27 9.60
N GLU A 59 15.92 0.70 10.47
CA GLU A 59 16.21 1.57 11.62
C GLU A 59 16.70 0.77 12.83
N VAL A 60 16.21 -0.46 13.00
CA VAL A 60 16.59 -1.34 14.12
C VAL A 60 17.76 -2.27 13.80
N ALA A 61 18.17 -2.35 12.53
CA ALA A 61 19.36 -3.11 12.14
C ALA A 61 20.64 -2.47 12.72
N GLY A 62 21.55 -3.31 13.21
CA GLY A 62 22.74 -2.87 13.96
C GLY A 62 22.67 -3.29 15.42
N HIS A 63 23.70 -2.91 16.20
CA HIS A 63 23.77 -3.21 17.64
C HIS A 63 23.52 -4.69 18.02
N GLY A 64 23.89 -5.63 17.13
CA GLY A 64 23.67 -7.08 17.31
C GLY A 64 22.48 -7.67 16.55
N ILE A 65 21.55 -6.84 16.03
CA ILE A 65 20.44 -7.29 15.18
C ILE A 65 20.90 -7.29 13.72
N ARG A 66 20.89 -8.46 13.09
CA ARG A 66 21.18 -8.57 11.65
C ARG A 66 20.05 -7.96 10.83
N ARG A 67 20.38 -7.36 9.68
CA ARG A 67 19.40 -6.79 8.75
C ARG A 67 18.28 -7.76 8.37
N VAL A 68 18.64 -9.03 8.12
CA VAL A 68 17.67 -10.10 7.84
C VAL A 68 16.65 -10.26 8.96
N THR A 69 17.09 -10.27 10.22
CA THR A 69 16.20 -10.38 11.38
C THR A 69 15.30 -9.15 11.49
N ALA A 70 15.87 -7.96 11.30
CA ALA A 70 15.14 -6.71 11.37
C ALA A 70 14.04 -6.59 10.29
N ASP A 71 14.31 -7.06 9.07
CA ASP A 71 13.31 -7.09 8.01
C ASP A 71 12.19 -8.11 8.30
N HIS A 72 12.50 -9.26 8.91
CA HIS A 72 11.46 -10.18 9.39
C HIS A 72 10.57 -9.52 10.45
N MET A 73 11.13 -8.75 11.37
CA MET A 73 10.34 -7.98 12.35
C MET A 73 9.40 -7.00 11.64
N GLY A 74 9.87 -6.28 10.62
CA GLY A 74 9.03 -5.38 9.82
C GLY A 74 7.91 -6.11 9.06
N MET A 75 8.16 -7.31 8.54
CA MET A 75 7.13 -8.14 7.90
C MET A 75 6.07 -8.63 8.89
N LEU A 76 6.48 -9.00 10.11
CA LEU A 76 5.55 -9.35 11.19
C LEU A 76 4.73 -8.13 11.65
N SER A 77 5.32 -6.94 11.72
CA SER A 77 4.58 -5.70 11.97
C SER A 77 3.53 -5.42 10.90
N GLY A 78 3.84 -5.67 9.63
CA GLY A 78 2.86 -5.60 8.54
C GLY A 78 1.71 -6.60 8.72
N LEU A 79 2.01 -7.82 9.19
CA LEU A 79 0.98 -8.82 9.50
C LEU A 79 0.09 -8.41 10.68
N MET A 80 0.67 -7.83 11.74
CA MET A 80 -0.11 -7.27 12.85
C MET A 80 -1.09 -6.20 12.37
N ASN A 81 -0.65 -5.31 11.47
CA ASN A 81 -1.53 -4.32 10.86
C ASN A 81 -2.64 -4.97 10.04
N ALA A 82 -2.32 -5.99 9.23
CA ALA A 82 -3.32 -6.65 8.40
C ALA A 82 -4.41 -7.34 9.24
N ILE A 83 -4.03 -8.01 10.34
CA ILE A 83 -4.99 -8.63 11.27
C ILE A 83 -5.93 -7.57 11.86
N ALA A 84 -5.41 -6.44 12.33
CA ALA A 84 -6.24 -5.36 12.85
C ALA A 84 -7.15 -4.75 11.78
N LEU A 85 -6.65 -4.56 10.55
CA LEU A 85 -7.44 -4.05 9.44
C LEU A 85 -8.57 -5.01 9.06
N THR A 86 -8.34 -6.32 9.09
CA THR A 86 -9.38 -7.34 8.87
C THR A 86 -10.57 -7.12 9.80
N ASP A 87 -10.35 -7.08 11.12
CA ASP A 87 -11.44 -6.92 12.09
C ASP A 87 -12.13 -5.54 11.96
N ILE A 88 -11.36 -4.47 11.75
CA ILE A 88 -11.92 -3.12 11.65
C ILE A 88 -12.75 -2.96 10.36
N PHE A 89 -12.30 -3.55 9.26
CA PHE A 89 -13.03 -3.52 7.99
C PHE A 89 -14.30 -4.38 8.08
N GLU A 90 -14.23 -5.55 8.72
CA GLU A 90 -15.39 -6.42 8.94
C GLU A 90 -16.42 -5.78 9.88
N ALA A 91 -15.99 -5.05 10.91
CA ALA A 91 -16.87 -4.25 11.76
C ALA A 91 -17.61 -3.13 10.99
N ARG A 92 -17.07 -2.71 9.84
CA ARG A 92 -17.69 -1.75 8.90
C ARG A 92 -18.52 -2.43 7.80
N GLY A 93 -18.69 -3.76 7.85
CA GLY A 93 -19.49 -4.53 6.90
C GLY A 93 -18.75 -4.95 5.63
N ILE A 94 -17.43 -4.75 5.55
CA ILE A 94 -16.62 -5.24 4.44
C ILE A 94 -16.28 -6.70 4.69
N VAL A 95 -16.62 -7.60 3.75
CA VAL A 95 -16.13 -8.98 3.82
C VAL A 95 -14.66 -9.00 3.39
N THR A 96 -13.75 -9.41 4.29
CA THR A 96 -12.31 -9.38 4.03
C THR A 96 -11.65 -10.75 4.10
N ARG A 97 -10.42 -10.87 3.58
CA ARG A 97 -9.53 -12.00 3.84
C ARG A 97 -8.09 -11.54 4.03
N CYS A 98 -7.47 -11.93 5.13
CA CYS A 98 -6.06 -11.71 5.40
C CYS A 98 -5.22 -12.85 4.82
N LEU A 99 -4.32 -12.51 3.90
CA LEU A 99 -3.36 -13.42 3.28
C LEU A 99 -1.94 -13.03 3.69
N SER A 100 -1.08 -14.02 3.95
CA SER A 100 0.30 -13.79 4.40
C SER A 100 1.30 -14.49 3.49
N ASN A 101 2.36 -13.78 3.11
CA ASN A 101 3.55 -14.36 2.46
C ASN A 101 4.48 -15.10 3.45
N LEU A 102 4.17 -15.06 4.75
CA LEU A 102 4.83 -15.83 5.80
C LEU A 102 3.95 -17.01 6.21
N PHE A 103 4.57 -18.10 6.68
CA PHE A 103 3.84 -19.24 7.25
C PHE A 103 3.28 -18.88 8.63
N THR A 104 1.99 -18.57 8.68
CA THR A 104 1.31 -18.04 9.87
C THR A 104 -0.14 -18.57 9.98
N ASP A 105 -0.31 -19.87 9.78
CA ASP A 105 -1.61 -20.52 9.53
C ASP A 105 -2.70 -20.31 10.60
N GLN A 106 -2.32 -19.99 11.85
CA GLN A 106 -3.30 -19.70 12.91
C GLN A 106 -3.87 -18.28 12.87
N VAL A 107 -3.20 -17.35 12.17
CA VAL A 107 -3.54 -15.92 12.19
C VAL A 107 -3.88 -15.35 10.82
N ALA A 108 -3.38 -15.96 9.74
CA ALA A 108 -3.68 -15.55 8.37
C ALA A 108 -3.55 -16.73 7.40
N GLU A 109 -4.36 -16.75 6.35
CA GLU A 109 -4.24 -17.77 5.30
C GLU A 109 -2.94 -17.56 4.51
N ALA A 110 -2.28 -18.65 4.09
CA ALA A 110 -1.13 -18.53 3.21
C ALA A 110 -1.50 -17.84 1.88
N TYR A 111 -0.65 -16.93 1.41
CA TYR A 111 -0.85 -16.26 0.13
C TYR A 111 -0.59 -17.23 -1.04
N SER A 112 -1.48 -17.18 -2.03
CA SER A 112 -1.21 -17.62 -3.40
C SER A 112 -2.11 -16.80 -4.32
N PHE A 113 -1.63 -16.46 -5.52
CA PHE A 113 -2.41 -15.64 -6.45
C PHE A 113 -3.79 -16.26 -6.73
N ARG A 114 -3.87 -17.59 -6.90
CA ARG A 114 -5.15 -18.29 -7.13
C ARG A 114 -6.14 -18.14 -5.98
N ARG A 115 -5.65 -18.18 -4.74
CA ARG A 115 -6.49 -18.01 -3.55
C ARG A 115 -6.98 -16.56 -3.43
N ALA A 116 -6.08 -15.61 -3.62
CA ALA A 116 -6.42 -14.19 -3.63
C ALA A 116 -7.46 -13.88 -4.71
N ASP A 117 -7.24 -14.34 -5.94
CA ASP A 117 -8.15 -14.15 -7.06
C ASP A 117 -9.55 -14.73 -6.80
N LYS A 118 -9.63 -15.93 -6.21
CA LYS A 118 -10.92 -16.53 -5.79
C LYS A 118 -11.66 -15.72 -4.73
N HIS A 119 -10.93 -15.08 -3.81
CA HIS A 119 -11.54 -14.18 -2.82
C HIS A 119 -12.04 -12.89 -3.49
N LEU A 120 -11.29 -12.33 -4.45
CA LEU A 120 -11.69 -11.14 -5.22
C LEU A 120 -12.94 -11.41 -6.08
N GLU A 121 -13.02 -12.56 -6.76
CA GLU A 121 -14.22 -13.00 -7.50
C GLU A 121 -15.48 -13.05 -6.62
N GLN A 122 -15.32 -13.30 -5.31
CA GLN A 122 -16.39 -13.31 -4.32
C GLN A 122 -16.66 -11.92 -3.72
N SER A 123 -16.15 -10.86 -4.37
CA SER A 123 -16.27 -9.47 -3.92
C SER A 123 -15.68 -9.21 -2.53
N ARG A 124 -14.71 -10.01 -2.08
CA ARG A 124 -14.00 -9.77 -0.82
C ARG A 124 -12.88 -8.75 -1.01
N VAL A 125 -12.59 -7.97 0.02
CA VAL A 125 -11.35 -7.19 0.06
C VAL A 125 -10.22 -8.11 0.52
N VAL A 126 -9.17 -8.23 -0.27
CA VAL A 126 -8.02 -9.08 0.05
C VAL A 126 -6.93 -8.21 0.67
N ILE A 127 -6.52 -8.52 1.89
CA ILE A 127 -5.42 -7.84 2.59
C ILE A 127 -4.21 -8.75 2.55
N VAL A 128 -3.14 -8.35 1.88
CA VAL A 128 -1.89 -9.13 1.77
C VAL A 128 -0.82 -8.53 2.67
N ALA A 129 -0.21 -9.40 3.49
CA ALA A 129 0.80 -9.05 4.48
C ALA A 129 2.06 -9.90 4.35
N GLY A 130 3.08 -9.54 5.13
CA GLY A 130 4.36 -10.26 5.16
C GLY A 130 5.34 -9.83 4.06
N GLY A 131 5.15 -8.65 3.43
CA GLY A 131 6.00 -8.17 2.35
C GLY A 131 6.09 -9.18 1.21
N LEU A 132 7.30 -9.46 0.70
CA LEU A 132 7.57 -10.58 -0.22
C LEU A 132 7.95 -11.89 0.49
N GLY A 133 7.86 -11.94 1.82
CA GLY A 133 8.42 -13.04 2.62
C GLY A 133 9.96 -13.12 2.57
N ARG A 134 10.63 -12.11 2.00
CA ARG A 134 12.08 -12.05 1.80
C ARG A 134 12.67 -10.74 2.32
N PRO A 135 13.78 -10.77 3.07
CA PRO A 135 14.52 -9.58 3.48
C PRO A 135 15.02 -8.73 2.29
N TYR A 136 15.45 -7.50 2.58
CA TYR A 136 15.96 -6.49 1.63
C TYR A 136 14.93 -5.87 0.68
N PHE A 137 13.69 -6.34 0.68
CA PHE A 137 12.61 -5.74 -0.09
C PHE A 137 11.68 -4.90 0.79
N THR A 138 11.20 -3.79 0.24
CA THR A 138 10.22 -2.94 0.90
C THR A 138 8.81 -3.47 0.67
N HIS A 139 7.84 -2.93 1.41
CA HIS A 139 6.42 -3.18 1.14
C HIS A 139 5.92 -2.48 -0.13
N ASP A 140 6.66 -1.50 -0.66
CA ASP A 140 6.33 -0.88 -1.96
C ASP A 140 6.65 -1.86 -3.10
N VAL A 141 7.77 -2.59 -3.03
CA VAL A 141 8.07 -3.66 -3.99
C VAL A 141 7.01 -4.76 -3.91
N ALA A 142 6.64 -5.17 -2.68
CA ALA A 142 5.59 -6.17 -2.48
C ALA A 142 4.24 -5.73 -3.06
N ALA A 143 3.88 -4.46 -2.91
CA ALA A 143 2.66 -3.91 -3.49
C ALA A 143 2.66 -4.00 -5.02
N VAL A 144 3.74 -3.58 -5.69
CA VAL A 144 3.83 -3.68 -7.15
C VAL A 144 3.82 -5.14 -7.60
N ASN A 145 4.53 -6.03 -6.91
CA ASN A 145 4.55 -7.46 -7.24
C ASN A 145 3.16 -8.11 -7.10
N VAL A 146 2.45 -7.90 -5.99
CA VAL A 146 1.09 -8.40 -5.80
C VAL A 146 0.12 -7.79 -6.82
N ALA A 147 0.30 -6.52 -7.19
CA ALA A 147 -0.50 -5.88 -8.23
C ALA A 147 -0.34 -6.58 -9.58
N LEU A 148 0.89 -6.97 -9.92
CA LEU A 148 1.19 -7.72 -11.13
C LEU A 148 0.64 -9.15 -11.08
N GLU A 149 0.82 -9.86 -9.96
CA GLU A 149 0.32 -11.24 -9.80
C GLU A 149 -1.21 -11.35 -9.87
N LEU A 150 -1.91 -10.29 -9.51
CA LEU A 150 -3.37 -10.22 -9.53
C LEU A 150 -3.91 -9.38 -10.69
N ASP A 151 -3.12 -9.01 -11.69
CA ASP A 151 -3.58 -8.23 -12.84
C ASP A 151 -4.35 -6.94 -12.43
N CYS A 152 -3.89 -6.27 -11.38
CA CYS A 152 -4.44 -4.98 -10.97
C CYS A 152 -4.24 -3.94 -12.07
N ASN A 153 -5.23 -3.07 -12.28
CA ASN A 153 -5.14 -2.02 -13.29
C ASN A 153 -4.27 -0.84 -12.84
N VAL A 154 -4.11 -0.67 -11.53
CA VAL A 154 -3.35 0.43 -10.93
C VAL A 154 -2.87 0.05 -9.53
N THR A 155 -1.69 0.55 -9.17
CA THR A 155 -1.18 0.56 -7.79
C THR A 155 -1.33 1.96 -7.19
N LEU A 156 -2.23 2.12 -6.24
CA LEU A 156 -2.44 3.35 -5.49
C LEU A 156 -1.55 3.34 -4.24
N LYS A 157 -0.59 4.26 -4.17
CA LYS A 157 0.26 4.46 -3.00
C LYS A 157 -0.30 5.60 -2.17
N ALA A 158 -0.90 5.25 -1.04
CA ALA A 158 -1.37 6.23 -0.07
C ALA A 158 -0.18 6.92 0.61
N THR A 159 -0.21 8.24 0.69
CA THR A 159 0.78 9.07 1.38
C THR A 159 0.10 10.14 2.26
N LYS A 160 0.90 10.86 3.07
CA LYS A 160 0.44 12.05 3.81
C LYS A 160 0.49 13.35 2.98
N VAL A 161 1.09 13.27 1.79
CA VAL A 161 1.13 14.35 0.80
C VAL A 161 0.26 13.95 -0.37
N ASP A 162 -0.28 14.93 -1.08
CA ASP A 162 -1.24 14.78 -2.15
C ASP A 162 -0.63 14.41 -3.51
N GLY A 163 0.67 14.08 -3.58
CA GLY A 163 1.33 13.66 -4.81
C GLY A 163 2.85 13.65 -4.74
N VAL A 164 3.48 13.59 -5.91
CA VAL A 164 4.93 13.70 -6.09
C VAL A 164 5.28 15.17 -6.33
N TYR A 165 6.32 15.64 -5.65
CA TYR A 165 6.84 16.99 -5.77
C TYR A 165 8.28 16.99 -6.31
N ASP A 166 8.68 18.10 -6.92
CA ASP A 166 10.06 18.33 -7.36
C ASP A 166 11.06 18.40 -6.20
N LYS A 167 10.59 18.78 -5.01
CA LYS A 167 11.33 18.85 -3.75
C LYS A 167 10.39 18.63 -2.56
N ASP A 168 10.94 18.48 -1.36
CA ASP A 168 10.15 18.22 -0.14
C ASP A 168 9.20 19.40 0.18
N PRO A 169 7.86 19.23 0.07
CA PRO A 169 6.91 20.33 0.26
C PRO A 169 6.79 20.77 1.73
N ILE A 170 7.25 19.96 2.69
CA ILE A 170 7.28 20.34 4.11
C ILE A 170 8.44 21.31 4.38
N LYS A 171 9.55 21.15 3.64
CA LYS A 171 10.76 21.99 3.81
C LYS A 171 10.80 23.19 2.88
N HIS A 172 10.10 23.12 1.75
CA HIS A 172 10.15 24.12 0.71
C HIS A 172 8.74 24.54 0.29
N THR A 173 8.40 25.79 0.58
CA THR A 173 7.09 26.38 0.23
C THR A 173 6.90 26.58 -1.27
N ASP A 174 7.97 26.57 -2.06
CA ASP A 174 7.96 26.69 -3.52
C ASP A 174 7.95 25.33 -4.25
N ALA A 175 7.74 24.23 -3.51
CA ALA A 175 7.65 22.89 -4.08
C ALA A 175 6.48 22.79 -5.07
N LYS A 176 6.74 22.21 -6.24
CA LYS A 176 5.78 22.04 -7.31
C LYS A 176 5.38 20.58 -7.44
N ARG A 177 4.08 20.32 -7.34
CA ARG A 177 3.51 19.00 -7.54
C ARG A 177 3.46 18.65 -9.02
N PHE A 178 3.83 17.43 -9.38
CA PHE A 178 3.63 16.89 -10.72
C PHE A 178 2.20 16.35 -10.86
N ASN A 179 1.56 16.57 -12.02
CA ASN A 179 0.29 15.91 -12.32
C ASN A 179 0.51 14.49 -12.88
N SER A 180 1.53 14.35 -13.73
CA SER A 180 2.00 13.08 -14.25
C SER A 180 3.52 13.09 -14.32
N LEU A 181 4.12 11.91 -14.27
CA LEU A 181 5.56 11.72 -14.34
C LEU A 181 5.86 10.44 -15.12
N ASP A 182 6.81 10.47 -16.04
CA ASP A 182 7.25 9.24 -16.70
C ASP A 182 8.09 8.39 -15.73
N TYR A 183 8.07 7.07 -15.92
CA TYR A 183 8.81 6.14 -15.06
C TYR A 183 10.31 6.46 -14.99
N GLN A 184 10.92 6.82 -16.11
CA GLN A 184 12.36 7.03 -16.20
C GLN A 184 12.77 8.22 -15.34
N THR A 185 12.07 9.35 -15.46
CA THR A 185 12.26 10.52 -14.61
C THR A 185 12.04 10.18 -13.13
N ALA A 186 11.03 9.37 -12.81
CA ALA A 186 10.77 8.94 -11.44
C ALA A 186 11.91 8.11 -10.83
N VAL A 187 12.55 7.25 -11.63
CA VAL A 187 13.66 6.38 -11.19
C VAL A 187 14.99 7.13 -11.11
N GLU A 188 15.26 8.00 -12.08
CA GLU A 188 16.53 8.71 -12.21
C GLU A 188 16.66 9.89 -11.26
N ASN A 189 15.57 10.63 -11.01
CA ASN A 189 15.61 11.85 -10.22
C ASN A 189 15.80 11.54 -8.72
N PRO A 190 16.94 11.90 -8.10
CA PRO A 190 17.22 11.59 -6.70
C PRO A 190 16.34 12.36 -5.70
N HIS A 191 15.62 13.39 -6.15
CA HIS A 191 14.70 14.16 -5.32
C HIS A 191 13.32 13.50 -5.21
N ILE A 192 13.00 12.57 -6.10
CA ILE A 192 11.72 11.86 -6.10
C ILE A 192 11.81 10.66 -5.15
N LYS A 193 11.31 10.84 -3.92
CA LYS A 193 11.41 9.83 -2.83
C LYS A 193 10.08 9.15 -2.54
N VAL A 194 9.34 8.84 -3.58
CA VAL A 194 7.94 8.43 -3.41
C VAL A 194 7.81 6.95 -3.12
N MET A 195 8.65 6.12 -3.72
CA MET A 195 8.86 4.72 -3.37
C MET A 195 10.32 4.38 -3.69
N ASP A 196 10.80 3.23 -3.25
CA ASP A 196 12.16 2.82 -3.59
C ASP A 196 12.30 2.51 -5.09
N LYS A 197 13.54 2.62 -5.58
CA LYS A 197 13.86 2.44 -7.01
C LYS A 197 13.56 1.04 -7.52
N ALA A 198 13.60 0.00 -6.67
CA ALA A 198 13.28 -1.35 -7.10
C ALA A 198 11.78 -1.49 -7.39
N ALA A 199 10.92 -0.86 -6.57
CA ALA A 199 9.48 -0.83 -6.80
C ALA A 199 9.12 -0.07 -8.10
N LEU A 200 9.73 1.11 -8.32
CA LEU A 200 9.54 1.86 -9.58
C LEU A 200 10.07 1.11 -10.80
N GLY A 201 11.24 0.48 -10.68
CA GLY A 201 11.82 -0.31 -11.75
C GLY A 201 10.91 -1.47 -12.15
N LEU A 202 10.40 -2.22 -11.17
CA LEU A 202 9.45 -3.30 -11.41
C LEU A 202 8.15 -2.80 -12.05
N ALA A 203 7.64 -1.63 -11.61
CA ALA A 203 6.46 -1.03 -12.19
C ALA A 203 6.70 -0.59 -13.65
N MET A 204 7.86 0.00 -13.94
CA MET A 204 8.28 0.42 -15.27
C MET A 204 8.42 -0.76 -16.24
N GLU A 205 9.09 -1.84 -15.81
CA GLU A 205 9.33 -3.03 -16.64
C GLU A 205 8.03 -3.68 -17.13
N HIS A 206 6.97 -3.59 -16.35
CA HIS A 206 5.67 -4.19 -16.65
C HIS A 206 4.58 -3.17 -17.00
N GLY A 207 4.90 -1.88 -17.10
CA GLY A 207 3.94 -0.82 -17.37
C GLY A 207 2.80 -0.71 -16.36
N MET A 208 3.05 -1.06 -15.09
CA MET A 208 2.08 -0.98 -13.98
C MET A 208 1.92 0.47 -13.54
N PRO A 209 0.75 1.12 -13.77
CA PRO A 209 0.58 2.51 -13.39
C PRO A 209 0.60 2.66 -11.86
N VAL A 210 1.37 3.62 -11.37
CA VAL A 210 1.41 3.97 -9.94
C VAL A 210 0.78 5.33 -9.76
N ILE A 211 -0.17 5.47 -8.83
CA ILE A 211 -0.73 6.77 -8.46
C ILE A 211 -0.42 7.06 -7.01
N VAL A 212 0.14 8.23 -6.76
CA VAL A 212 0.53 8.69 -5.43
C VAL A 212 -0.44 9.78 -5.03
N PHE A 213 -1.12 9.58 -3.91
CA PHE A 213 -2.23 10.41 -3.51
C PHE A 213 -2.36 10.48 -1.99
N ASP A 214 -3.03 11.53 -1.50
CA ASP A 214 -3.41 11.63 -0.10
C ASP A 214 -4.72 10.87 0.12
N ILE A 215 -4.65 9.84 0.96
CA ILE A 215 -5.82 9.05 1.36
C ILE A 215 -6.67 9.78 2.38
N MET A 216 -6.12 10.74 3.12
CA MET A 216 -6.81 11.47 4.18
C MET A 216 -7.72 12.58 3.64
N GLU A 217 -7.62 12.90 2.35
CA GLU A 217 -8.54 13.81 1.68
C GLU A 217 -9.80 13.05 1.26
N PRO A 218 -10.98 13.38 1.83
CA PRO A 218 -12.21 12.61 1.63
C PRO A 218 -12.62 12.47 0.17
N GLY A 219 -12.98 11.25 -0.23
CA GLY A 219 -13.49 10.93 -1.56
C GLY A 219 -12.40 10.79 -2.63
N ASN A 220 -11.12 10.99 -2.32
CA ASN A 220 -10.04 10.78 -3.28
C ASN A 220 -10.00 9.35 -3.80
N LEU A 221 -10.22 8.35 -2.94
CA LEU A 221 -10.19 6.95 -3.38
C LEU A 221 -11.34 6.65 -4.35
N LYS A 222 -12.52 7.22 -4.09
CA LYS A 222 -13.70 7.08 -4.96
C LYS A 222 -13.46 7.72 -6.33
N ARG A 223 -12.90 8.93 -6.36
CA ARG A 223 -12.56 9.65 -7.59
C ARG A 223 -11.51 8.88 -8.40
N LEU A 224 -10.48 8.34 -7.73
CA LEU A 224 -9.48 7.47 -8.35
C LEU A 224 -10.09 6.21 -8.94
N ALA A 225 -10.97 5.52 -8.20
CA ALA A 225 -11.66 4.33 -8.69
C ALA A 225 -12.52 4.63 -9.92
N ALA A 226 -13.10 5.83 -10.01
CA ALA A 226 -13.83 6.31 -11.18
C ALA A 226 -12.92 6.70 -12.37
N GLY A 227 -11.60 6.75 -12.16
CA GLY A 227 -10.60 7.14 -13.16
C GLY A 227 -10.39 8.65 -13.30
N GLU A 228 -10.80 9.43 -12.30
CA GLU A 228 -10.48 10.86 -12.24
C GLU A 228 -9.00 11.10 -11.90
N ALA A 229 -8.49 12.27 -12.32
CA ALA A 229 -7.13 12.68 -12.01
C ALA A 229 -7.03 13.16 -10.56
N VAL A 230 -6.41 12.35 -9.70
CA VAL A 230 -6.09 12.69 -8.31
C VAL A 230 -4.62 12.37 -8.06
N GLY A 231 -3.96 13.28 -7.35
CA GLY A 231 -2.53 13.22 -7.06
C GLY A 231 -1.64 13.18 -8.29
N THR A 232 -0.61 12.34 -8.26
CA THR A 232 0.36 12.20 -9.35
C THR A 232 0.35 10.79 -9.91
N LYS A 233 0.15 10.67 -11.23
CA LYS A 233 0.27 9.40 -11.95
C LYS A 233 1.69 9.21 -12.49
N ILE A 234 2.27 8.04 -12.23
CA ILE A 234 3.54 7.58 -12.79
C ILE A 234 3.23 6.48 -13.82
N SER A 235 3.54 6.73 -15.10
CA SER A 235 3.25 5.84 -16.22
C SER A 235 4.08 6.12 -17.46
#